data_AF-A0A521F5E5-F1
#
_entry.id   AF-A0A521F5E5-F1
#
_cell.length_a   1.000
_cell.length_b   1.000
_cell.length_c   1.000
_cell.angle_alpha   90.00
_cell.angle_beta   90.00
_cell.angle_gamma   90.00
#
_symmetry.space_group_name_H-M   'P 1'
#
loop_
_entity.id
_entity.type
_entity.pdbx_description
1 polymer ?
#
loop_
_entity_poly.entity_id
_entity_poly.type
_entity_poly.pdbx_seq_one_letter_code
_entity_poly.pdbx_strand_id
1 'polypeptide(L)'
;MLDEETAIIEEELVYGALRRERLWQRLGLIGLGFGILGCLSAAAVAILDVDPPPVVVPYDPATGFALPEATVGATTVTENRAIIEAEVFRYVTDREVYNQLDNDVRIRSVLRRSDRAAGASLRQIWNSANAD
;
A
#
# COMPACT_ATOMS: atom_id res chain seq x y z
N MET A 1 29.79 76.53 24.79
CA MET A 1 29.33 76.75 23.40
C MET A 1 30.04 75.81 22.43
N LEU A 2 31.38 75.71 22.44
CA LEU A 2 32.12 74.73 21.62
C LEU A 2 31.87 73.25 22.01
N ASP A 3 31.65 72.97 23.29
CA ASP A 3 31.39 71.59 23.79
C ASP A 3 30.01 71.05 23.40
N GLU A 4 29.04 71.93 23.18
CA GLU A 4 27.65 71.56 22.85
C GLU A 4 27.54 71.23 21.36
N GLU A 5 28.20 72.00 20.49
CA GLU A 5 28.28 71.71 19.05
C GLU A 5 29.07 70.43 18.78
N THR A 6 30.16 70.17 19.50
CA THR A 6 30.92 68.92 19.34
C THR A 6 30.13 67.69 19.82
N ALA A 7 29.39 67.79 20.92
CA ALA A 7 28.50 66.73 21.38
C ALA A 7 27.37 66.42 20.39
N ILE A 8 26.75 67.45 19.79
CA ILE A 8 25.70 67.29 18.77
C ILE A 8 26.27 66.65 17.49
N ILE A 9 27.47 67.06 17.05
CA ILE A 9 28.14 66.49 15.87
C ILE A 9 28.48 65.02 16.12
N GLU A 10 29.02 64.66 17.29
CA GLU A 10 29.39 63.27 17.61
C GLU A 10 28.16 62.36 17.72
N GLU A 11 27.04 62.87 18.26
CA GLU A 11 25.78 62.14 18.32
C GLU A 11 25.17 61.89 16.91
N GLU A 12 25.17 62.89 16.03
CA GLU A 12 24.62 62.71 14.68
C GLU A 12 25.55 61.91 13.74
N LEU A 13 26.87 62.14 13.78
CA LEU A 13 27.80 61.46 12.88
C LEU A 13 28.11 60.02 13.32
N VAL A 14 28.36 59.78 14.61
CA VAL A 14 28.77 58.46 15.11
C VAL A 14 27.56 57.57 15.34
N TYR A 15 26.54 58.03 16.07
CA TYR A 15 25.36 57.20 16.34
C TYR A 15 24.45 57.07 15.10
N GLY A 16 24.40 58.07 14.22
CA GLY A 16 23.66 57.99 12.95
C GLY A 16 24.25 56.98 11.96
N ALA A 17 25.58 56.85 11.88
CA ALA A 17 26.25 55.84 11.06
C ALA A 17 26.08 54.43 11.64
N LEU A 18 26.33 54.26 12.95
CA LEU A 18 26.17 52.96 13.63
C LEU A 18 24.74 52.42 13.55
N ARG A 19 23.73 53.29 13.57
CA ARG A 19 22.32 52.86 13.53
C ARG A 19 21.93 52.32 12.15
N ARG A 20 22.44 52.91 11.07
CA ARG A 20 22.25 52.39 9.70
C ARG A 20 22.99 51.07 9.51
N GLU A 21 24.23 50.99 9.96
CA GLU A 21 25.04 49.77 9.84
C GLU A 21 24.39 48.59 10.56
N ARG A 22 23.91 48.79 11.80
CA ARG A 22 23.16 47.77 12.55
C ARG A 22 21.85 47.36 11.86
N LEU A 23 21.19 48.28 11.16
CA LEU A 23 19.94 48.00 10.46
C LEU A 23 20.20 47.11 9.23
N TRP A 24 21.23 47.42 8.45
CA TRP A 24 21.69 46.58 7.35
C TRP A 24 22.22 45.22 7.81
N GLN A 25 22.92 45.17 8.95
CA GLN A 25 23.40 43.92 9.53
C GLN A 25 22.23 43.02 9.99
N ARG A 26 21.18 43.61 10.59
CA ARG A 26 19.96 42.88 10.96
C ARG A 26 19.22 42.35 9.75
N LEU A 27 19.05 43.17 8.70
CA LEU A 27 18.43 42.72 7.45
C LEU A 27 19.24 41.62 6.78
N GLY A 28 20.57 41.73 6.78
CA GLY A 28 21.48 40.69 6.29
C GLY A 28 21.34 39.37 7.06
N LEU A 29 21.29 39.44 8.39
CA LEU A 29 21.10 38.26 9.25
C LEU A 29 19.72 37.62 9.04
N ILE A 30 18.66 38.41 8.91
CA ILE A 30 17.31 37.91 8.62
C ILE A 30 17.27 37.24 7.24
N GLY A 31 17.85 37.87 6.21
CA GLY A 31 17.92 37.31 4.87
C GLY A 31 18.72 36.00 4.81
N LEU A 32 19.84 35.94 5.54
CA LEU A 32 20.65 34.72 5.66
C LEU A 32 19.88 33.60 6.36
N GLY A 33 19.18 33.91 7.46
CA GLY A 33 18.32 32.96 8.16
C GLY A 33 17.19 32.43 7.26
N PHE A 34 16.53 33.33 6.53
CA PHE A 34 15.46 32.97 5.58
C PHE A 34 15.98 32.08 4.45
N GLY A 35 17.14 32.39 3.88
CA GLY A 35 17.76 31.59 2.81
C GLY A 35 18.15 30.18 3.27
N ILE A 36 18.76 30.06 4.45
CA ILE A 36 19.11 28.77 5.03
C ILE A 36 17.84 27.94 5.29
N LEU A 37 16.83 28.54 5.93
CA LEU A 37 15.58 27.86 6.23
C LEU A 37 14.86 27.41 4.95
N GLY A 38 14.83 28.25 3.91
CA GLY A 38 14.25 27.93 2.61
C GLY A 38 14.96 26.77 1.92
N CYS A 39 16.30 26.77 1.87
CA CYS A 39 17.08 25.67 1.30
C CYS A 39 16.86 24.36 2.05
N LEU A 40 16.87 24.39 3.38
CA LEU A 40 16.64 23.19 4.19
C LEU A 40 15.21 22.66 4.02
N SER A 41 14.22 23.53 3.90
CA SER A 41 12.82 23.15 3.66
C SER A 41 12.63 22.50 2.30
N ALA A 42 13.24 23.05 1.25
CA ALA A 42 13.20 22.47 -0.09
C ALA A 42 13.87 21.08 -0.13
N ALA A 43 15.03 20.94 0.52
CA ALA A 43 15.70 19.65 0.65
C ALA A 43 14.86 18.62 1.42
N ALA A 44 14.18 19.05 2.49
CA ALA A 44 13.31 18.17 3.27
C ALA A 44 12.12 17.64 2.45
N VAL A 45 11.49 18.50 1.64
CA VAL A 45 10.41 18.08 0.73
C VAL A 45 10.93 17.11 -0.32
N ALA A 46 12.09 17.38 -0.92
CA ALA A 46 12.67 16.52 -1.95
C ALA A 46 13.07 15.13 -1.44
N ILE A 47 13.48 15.00 -0.16
CA ILE A 47 13.80 13.69 0.44
C ILE A 47 12.53 12.86 0.69
N LEU A 48 11.43 13.52 1.03
CA LEU A 48 10.16 12.86 1.33
C LEU A 48 9.31 12.62 0.08
N ASP A 49 9.74 13.14 -1.07
CA ASP A 49 9.10 12.91 -2.35
C ASP A 49 9.40 11.47 -2.79
N VAL A 50 8.39 10.61 -2.65
CA VAL A 50 8.45 9.21 -3.08
C VAL A 50 7.53 9.08 -4.28
N ASP A 51 8.11 8.81 -5.45
CA ASP A 51 7.33 8.49 -6.64
C ASP A 51 6.50 7.22 -6.41
N PRO A 52 5.19 7.23 -6.73
CA PRO A 52 4.40 6.01 -6.66
C PRO A 52 4.98 4.98 -7.65
N PRO A 53 5.00 3.68 -7.27
CA PRO A 53 5.51 2.64 -8.16
C PRO A 53 4.73 2.63 -9.49
N PRO A 54 5.38 2.41 -10.64
CA PRO A 54 4.70 2.41 -11.92
C PRO A 54 3.67 1.27 -11.98
N VAL A 55 2.39 1.62 -11.96
CA VAL A 55 1.30 0.65 -12.13
C VAL A 55 1.06 0.46 -13.63
N VAL A 56 1.47 -0.70 -14.13
CA VAL A 56 1.12 -1.14 -15.50
C VAL A 56 -0.27 -1.73 -15.48
N VAL A 57 -1.27 -0.93 -15.84
CA VAL A 57 -2.63 -1.45 -16.03
C VAL A 57 -2.69 -2.14 -17.39
N PRO A 58 -2.97 -3.46 -17.44
CA PRO A 58 -3.19 -4.14 -18.70
C PRO A 58 -4.46 -3.59 -19.35
N TYR A 59 -4.36 -3.16 -20.61
CA TYR A 59 -5.48 -2.69 -21.42
C TYR A 59 -5.85 -3.71 -22.48
N ASP A 60 -7.13 -3.76 -22.85
CA ASP A 60 -7.58 -4.53 -24.01
C ASP A 60 -7.32 -3.70 -25.29
N PRO A 61 -6.45 -4.16 -26.22
CA PRO A 61 -6.13 -3.41 -27.43
C PRO A 61 -7.28 -3.32 -28.44
N ALA A 62 -8.32 -4.14 -28.32
CA ALA A 62 -9.48 -4.08 -29.21
C ALA A 62 -10.47 -2.98 -28.80
N THR A 63 -10.61 -2.72 -27.49
CA THR A 63 -11.63 -1.81 -26.95
C THR A 63 -11.06 -0.58 -26.25
N GLY A 64 -9.77 -0.58 -25.90
CA GLY A 64 -9.09 0.53 -25.24
C GLY A 64 -9.49 0.73 -23.77
N PHE A 65 -10.33 -0.15 -23.22
CA PHE A 65 -10.72 -0.08 -21.82
C PHE A 65 -9.66 -0.74 -20.92
N ALA A 66 -9.46 -0.13 -19.75
CA ALA A 66 -8.71 -0.75 -18.67
C ALA A 66 -9.45 -2.01 -18.22
N LEU A 67 -8.74 -3.13 -18.13
CA LEU A 67 -9.31 -4.34 -17.53
C LEU A 67 -9.64 -4.02 -16.06
N PRO A 68 -10.86 -4.32 -15.58
CA PRO A 68 -11.23 -4.06 -14.20
C PRO A 68 -10.23 -4.73 -13.26
N GLU A 69 -9.70 -3.96 -12.32
CA GLU A 69 -8.76 -4.42 -11.30
C GLU A 69 -9.48 -5.41 -10.37
N ALA A 70 -9.46 -6.69 -10.74
CA ALA A 70 -9.92 -7.75 -9.86
C ALA A 70 -8.83 -7.96 -8.80
N THR A 71 -8.89 -7.20 -7.71
CA THR A 71 -8.03 -7.44 -6.55
C THR A 71 -8.38 -8.81 -5.97
N VAL A 72 -7.52 -9.79 -6.18
CA VAL A 72 -7.60 -11.10 -5.54
C VAL A 72 -7.18 -10.96 -4.08
N GLY A 73 -8.13 -10.57 -3.23
CA GLY A 73 -7.94 -10.60 -1.78
C GLY A 73 -7.92 -12.04 -1.28
N ALA A 74 -7.03 -12.35 -0.33
CA ALA A 74 -7.05 -13.61 0.40
C ALA A 74 -8.25 -13.62 1.38
N THR A 75 -9.46 -13.82 0.85
CA THR A 75 -10.63 -14.08 1.68
C THR A 75 -10.60 -15.53 2.14
N THR A 76 -11.05 -15.78 3.37
CA THR A 76 -11.20 -17.15 3.86
C THR A 76 -12.30 -17.84 3.07
N VAL A 77 -12.12 -19.12 2.73
CA VAL A 77 -13.09 -19.92 1.95
C VAL A 77 -14.51 -19.86 2.55
N THR A 78 -14.62 -19.65 3.86
CA THR A 78 -15.87 -19.54 4.62
C THR A 78 -16.63 -18.23 4.44
N GLU A 79 -16.00 -17.19 3.91
CA GLU A 79 -16.58 -15.85 3.78
C GLU A 79 -17.18 -15.61 2.39
N ASN A 80 -16.73 -16.35 1.38
CA ASN A 80 -17.18 -16.16 -0.01
C ASN A 80 -18.12 -17.29 -0.47
N ARG A 81 -19.39 -16.95 -0.62
CA ARG A 81 -20.46 -17.88 -1.06
C ARG A 81 -20.14 -18.57 -2.39
N ALA A 82 -19.56 -17.87 -3.37
CA ALA A 82 -19.24 -18.46 -4.66
C ALA A 82 -18.16 -19.55 -4.54
N ILE A 83 -17.23 -19.39 -3.61
CA ILE A 83 -16.19 -20.39 -3.34
C ILE A 83 -16.80 -21.62 -2.65
N ILE A 84 -17.69 -21.41 -1.67
CA ILE A 84 -18.40 -22.51 -1.01
C ILE A 84 -19.21 -23.31 -2.03
N GLU A 85 -19.99 -22.63 -2.88
CA GLU A 85 -20.82 -23.28 -3.90
C GLU A 85 -19.96 -24.06 -4.92
N ALA A 86 -18.84 -23.48 -5.36
CA ALA A 86 -17.90 -24.17 -6.25
C ALA A 86 -17.25 -25.40 -5.61
N GLU A 87 -16.84 -25.31 -4.35
CA GLU A 87 -16.24 -26.44 -3.62
C GLU A 87 -17.25 -27.55 -3.32
N VAL A 88 -18.50 -27.21 -2.99
CA VAL A 88 -19.58 -28.18 -2.81
C VAL A 88 -19.88 -28.87 -4.14
N PHE A 89 -20.00 -28.13 -5.24
CA PHE A 89 -20.20 -28.72 -6.57
C PHE A 89 -19.08 -29.72 -6.89
N ARG A 90 -17.82 -29.31 -6.73
CA ARG A 90 -16.66 -30.19 -6.96
C ARG A 90 -16.69 -31.43 -6.08
N TYR A 91 -17.00 -31.28 -4.79
CA TYR A 91 -17.10 -32.42 -3.87
C TYR A 91 -18.16 -33.44 -4.32
N VAL A 92 -19.35 -32.96 -4.69
CA VAL A 92 -20.47 -33.81 -5.12
C VAL A 92 -20.17 -34.46 -6.46
N THR A 93 -19.72 -33.70 -7.46
CA THR A 93 -19.35 -34.26 -8.77
C THR A 93 -18.28 -35.34 -8.61
N ASP A 94 -17.28 -35.11 -7.76
CA ASP A 94 -16.21 -36.08 -7.54
C ASP A 94 -16.70 -37.37 -6.88
N ARG A 95 -17.69 -37.27 -5.99
CA ARG A 95 -18.25 -38.39 -5.25
C ARG A 95 -19.27 -39.21 -6.05
N GLU A 96 -20.14 -38.54 -6.81
CA GLU A 96 -21.32 -39.15 -7.42
C GLU A 96 -21.07 -39.63 -8.86
N VAL A 97 -20.08 -39.05 -9.57
CA VAL A 97 -19.75 -39.47 -10.93
C VAL A 97 -18.79 -40.66 -10.88
N TYR A 98 -19.04 -41.66 -11.72
CA TYR A 98 -18.18 -42.82 -11.90
C TYR A 98 -17.44 -42.76 -13.25
N ASN A 99 -16.13 -43.01 -13.21
CA ASN A 99 -15.29 -43.18 -14.40
C ASN A 99 -14.13 -44.11 -14.04
N GLN A 100 -13.87 -45.13 -14.86
CA GLN A 100 -12.88 -46.17 -14.57
C GLN A 100 -11.42 -45.67 -14.59
N LEU A 101 -11.14 -44.61 -15.34
CA LEU A 101 -9.76 -44.15 -15.58
C LEU A 101 -9.17 -43.32 -14.43
N ASP A 102 -10.01 -42.62 -13.66
CA ASP A 102 -9.60 -41.61 -12.68
C ASP A 102 -10.28 -41.75 -11.30
N ASN A 103 -11.06 -42.82 -11.12
CA ASN A 103 -11.87 -43.06 -9.94
C ASN A 103 -11.07 -43.04 -8.64
N ASP A 104 -9.92 -43.72 -8.65
CA ASP A 104 -9.09 -43.94 -7.47
C ASP A 104 -8.51 -42.61 -6.95
N VAL A 105 -8.06 -41.75 -7.85
CA VAL A 105 -7.57 -40.42 -7.54
C VAL A 105 -8.69 -39.54 -6.99
N ARG A 106 -9.86 -39.61 -7.63
CA ARG A 106 -11.02 -38.79 -7.27
C ARG A 106 -11.57 -39.16 -5.88
N ILE A 107 -11.77 -40.45 -5.62
CA ILE A 107 -12.27 -40.93 -4.32
C ILE A 107 -11.26 -40.69 -3.19
N ARG A 108 -9.95 -40.81 -3.44
CA ARG A 108 -8.93 -40.37 -2.45
C ARG A 108 -9.03 -38.87 -2.15
N SER A 109 -9.31 -38.06 -3.16
CA SER A 109 -9.53 -36.61 -2.98
C SER A 109 -10.79 -36.30 -2.15
N VAL A 110 -11.90 -37.01 -2.40
CA VAL A 110 -13.14 -36.89 -1.61
C VAL A 110 -12.91 -37.34 -0.18
N LEU A 111 -12.19 -38.44 0.06
CA LEU A 111 -11.84 -38.92 1.41
C LEU A 111 -11.01 -37.90 2.19
N ARG A 112 -10.06 -37.21 1.56
CA ARG A 112 -9.27 -36.15 2.22
C ARG A 112 -10.09 -34.93 2.62
N ARG A 113 -11.15 -34.62 1.86
CA ARG A 113 -12.06 -33.49 2.12
C ARG A 113 -13.25 -33.84 3.03
N SER A 114 -13.45 -35.13 3.32
CA SER A 114 -14.56 -35.62 4.13
C SER A 114 -14.15 -35.80 5.58
N ASP A 115 -15.00 -35.38 6.51
CA ASP A 115 -14.80 -35.56 7.95
C ASP A 115 -15.93 -36.40 8.57
N ARG A 116 -15.63 -37.05 9.70
CA ARG A 116 -16.55 -37.88 10.52
C ARG A 116 -17.50 -38.75 9.69
N ALA A 117 -18.80 -38.43 9.71
CA ALA A 117 -19.87 -39.21 9.12
C ALA A 117 -19.72 -39.34 7.60
N ALA A 118 -19.31 -38.28 6.90
CA ALA A 118 -19.14 -38.30 5.44
C ALA A 118 -18.00 -39.25 5.03
N GLY A 119 -16.90 -39.24 5.78
CA GLY A 119 -15.78 -40.14 5.55
C GLY A 119 -16.15 -41.61 5.85
N ALA A 120 -16.91 -41.84 6.92
CA ALA A 120 -17.38 -43.18 7.27
C ALA A 120 -18.35 -43.75 6.21
N SER A 121 -19.35 -42.96 5.78
CA SER A 121 -20.29 -43.38 4.74
C SER A 121 -19.59 -43.67 3.41
N LEU A 122 -18.59 -42.87 3.05
CA LEU A 122 -17.86 -43.09 1.80
C LEU A 122 -17.05 -44.39 1.84
N ARG A 123 -16.38 -44.70 2.96
CA ARG A 123 -15.66 -45.98 3.10
C ARG A 123 -16.57 -47.20 3.11
N GLN A 124 -17.79 -47.04 3.61
CA GLN A 124 -18.80 -48.11 3.59
C GLN A 124 -19.23 -48.41 2.14
N ILE A 125 -19.51 -47.36 1.36
CA ILE A 125 -19.90 -47.50 -0.05
C ILE A 125 -18.75 -48.08 -0.88
N TRP A 126 -17.53 -47.60 -0.67
CA TRP A 126 -16.32 -48.00 -1.42
C TRP A 126 -15.60 -49.23 -0.86
N ASN A 127 -16.31 -50.08 -0.13
CA ASN A 127 -15.78 -51.34 0.34
C ASN A 127 -16.00 -52.42 -0.74
N SER A 128 -14.97 -53.22 -1.05
CA SER A 128 -15.12 -54.36 -1.97
C SER A 128 -16.08 -55.45 -1.47
N ALA A 129 -16.43 -55.41 -0.18
CA ALA A 129 -17.45 -56.26 0.42
C ALA A 129 -18.86 -55.66 0.37
N ASN A 130 -19.02 -54.46 -0.19
CA ASN A 130 -20.34 -53.89 -0.44
C ASN A 130 -21.01 -54.64 -1.61
N ALA A 131 -22.26 -55.05 -1.41
CA ALA A 131 -22.98 -55.92 -2.34
C ALA A 131 -23.88 -55.15 -3.33
N ASP A 132 -24.03 -53.85 -3.11
CA ASP A 132 -24.65 -52.87 -4.01
C ASP A 132 -23.57 -52.16 -4.83
#